data_AF-A0A8S9S9J0-F1
#
_entry.id   AF-A0A8S9S9J0-F1
#
_cell.length_a   1.000
_cell.length_b   1.000
_cell.length_c   1.000
_cell.angle_alpha   90.00
_cell.angle_beta   90.00
_cell.angle_gamma   90.00
#
_symmetry.space_group_name_H-M   'P 1'
#
loop_
_entity.id
_entity.type
_entity.pdbx_description
1 polymer ?
#
loop_
_entity_poly.entity_id
_entity_poly.type
_entity_poly.pdbx_seq_one_letter_code
_entity_poly.pdbx_strand_id
1 'polypeptide(L)'
;MAEALAIREALLHAASLSFSHICLRTDSQVLARAINRRSSTMELFGILSDIDSLIFPSSSPFVSCVVIFFPRLANGPADLLAKAQLSSHLAVNSRV
;
A
#
# COMPACT_ATOMS: atom_id res chain seq x y z
N MET A 1 1.35 -9.47 -4.30
CA MET A 1 1.74 -8.37 -5.20
C MET A 1 0.72 -7.22 -5.20
N ALA A 2 -0.57 -7.46 -5.44
CA ALA A 2 -1.60 -6.40 -5.50
C ALA A 2 -1.63 -5.46 -4.27
N GLU A 3 -1.58 -6.00 -3.06
CA GLU A 3 -1.53 -5.21 -1.82
C GLU A 3 -0.31 -4.27 -1.76
N ALA A 4 0.86 -4.71 -2.22
CA ALA A 4 2.08 -3.88 -2.23
C ALA A 4 1.99 -2.77 -3.28
N LEU A 5 1.40 -3.04 -4.44
CA LEU A 5 1.11 -2.01 -5.46
C LEU A 5 0.13 -0.97 -4.93
N ALA A 6 -0.93 -1.40 -4.24
CA ALA A 6 -1.89 -0.50 -3.62
C ALA A 6 -1.21 0.44 -2.59
N ILE A 7 -0.26 -0.07 -1.81
CA ILE A 7 0.53 0.73 -0.86
C ILE A 7 1.40 1.77 -1.61
N ARG A 8 2.10 1.37 -2.66
CA ARG A 8 2.92 2.26 -3.49
C ARG A 8 2.08 3.40 -4.08
N GLU A 9 0.94 3.08 -4.68
CA GLU A 9 0.03 4.09 -5.26
C GLU A 9 -0.59 5.00 -4.19
N ALA A 10 -0.94 4.45 -3.02
CA ALA A 10 -1.44 5.26 -1.90
C ALA A 10 -0.40 6.28 -1.41
N LEU A 11 0.88 5.90 -1.36
CA LEU A 11 1.97 6.80 -1.02
C LEU A 11 2.18 7.88 -2.09
N LEU A 12 2.21 7.50 -3.37
CA LEU A 12 2.33 8.48 -4.47
C LEU A 12 1.18 9.50 -4.46
N HIS A 13 -0.05 9.02 -4.26
CA HIS A 13 -1.20 9.90 -4.16
C HIS A 13 -1.11 10.81 -2.93
N ALA A 14 -0.69 10.29 -1.78
CA ALA A 14 -0.51 11.11 -0.59
C ALA A 14 0.60 12.17 -0.75
N ALA A 15 1.69 11.82 -1.45
CA ALA A 15 2.74 12.76 -1.82
C ALA A 15 2.21 13.86 -2.75
N SER A 16 1.36 13.52 -3.72
CA SER A 16 0.73 14.50 -4.62
C SER A 16 -0.17 15.49 -3.87
N LEU A 17 -0.77 15.04 -2.76
CA LEU A 17 -1.59 15.86 -1.87
C LEU A 17 -0.76 16.60 -0.80
N SER A 18 0.58 16.51 -0.87
CA SER A 18 1.52 17.12 0.09
C SER A 18 1.31 16.67 1.55
N PHE A 19 0.79 15.45 1.76
CA PHE A 19 0.71 14.89 3.12
C PHE A 19 2.09 14.50 3.61
N SER A 20 2.48 15.05 4.76
CA SER A 20 3.81 14.85 5.34
C SER A 20 3.82 13.78 6.44
N HIS A 21 2.65 13.48 7.03
CA HIS A 21 2.48 12.47 8.07
C HIS A 21 1.55 11.36 7.59
N ILE A 22 2.10 10.17 7.38
CA ILE A 22 1.37 9.01 6.87
C ILE A 22 1.25 7.95 7.97
N CYS A 23 0.02 7.48 8.19
CA CYS A 23 -0.25 6.24 8.93
C CYS A 23 -0.87 5.24 7.96
N LEU A 24 -0.06 4.28 7.51
CA LEU A 24 -0.49 3.26 6.58
C LEU A 24 -0.95 2.02 7.35
N ARG A 25 -2.21 1.62 7.13
CA ARG A 25 -2.80 0.43 7.75
C ARG A 25 -2.98 -0.65 6.71
N THR A 26 -2.39 -1.82 6.96
CA THR A 26 -2.53 -2.98 6.08
C THR A 26 -2.98 -4.19 6.89
N ASP A 27 -3.88 -4.98 6.32
CA ASP A 27 -4.32 -6.27 6.83
C ASP A 27 -3.36 -7.42 6.50
N SER A 28 -2.22 -7.10 5.89
CA SER A 28 -1.17 -8.04 5.52
C SER A 28 0.00 -7.94 6.49
N GLN A 29 0.05 -8.87 7.45
CA GLN A 29 1.12 -8.89 8.45
C GLN A 29 2.50 -9.09 7.83
N VAL A 30 2.58 -9.84 6.72
CA VAL A 30 3.82 -10.07 5.98
C VAL A 30 4.33 -8.76 5.38
N LEU A 31 3.47 -7.97 4.72
CA LEU A 31 3.87 -6.69 4.15
C LEU A 31 4.20 -5.65 5.21
N ALA A 32 3.39 -5.56 6.27
CA ALA A 32 3.68 -4.66 7.39
C ALA A 32 5.06 -4.94 7.99
N ARG A 33 5.42 -6.23 8.16
CA ARG A 33 6.75 -6.62 8.64
C ARG A 33 7.83 -6.36 7.62
N ALA A 34 7.60 -6.65 6.34
CA ALA A 34 8.57 -6.44 5.27
C ALA A 34 8.98 -4.97 5.15
N ILE A 35 8.02 -4.05 5.14
CA ILE A 35 8.28 -2.60 5.06
C ILE A 35 8.99 -2.11 6.32
N ASN A 36 8.49 -2.47 7.51
CA ASN A 36 9.10 -2.02 8.77
C ASN A 36 10.52 -2.58 8.98
N ARG A 37 10.82 -3.78 8.48
CA ARG A 37 12.14 -4.40 8.59
C ARG A 37 13.04 -4.11 7.40
N ARG A 38 12.55 -3.41 6.36
CA ARG A 38 13.23 -3.24 5.07
C ARG A 38 13.74 -4.58 4.53
N SER A 39 12.93 -5.62 4.72
CA SER A 39 13.27 -6.99 4.39
C SER A 39 12.38 -7.43 3.24
N SER A 40 12.99 -7.53 2.07
CA SER A 40 12.35 -7.97 0.85
C SER A 40 12.31 -9.50 0.78
N THR A 41 11.13 -10.06 0.53
CA THR A 41 11.03 -11.39 -0.08
C THR A 41 11.33 -11.25 -1.59
N MET A 42 12.04 -12.20 -2.21
CA MET A 42 12.52 -12.10 -3.61
C MET A 42 11.42 -11.70 -4.61
N GLU A 43 10.18 -12.13 -4.39
CA GLU A 43 9.04 -11.84 -5.28
C GLU A 43 8.52 -10.40 -5.21
N LEU A 44 8.79 -9.67 -4.12
CA LEU A 44 8.27 -8.32 -3.87
C LEU A 44 9.38 -7.27 -3.80
N PHE A 45 10.63 -7.67 -4.05
CA PHE A 45 11.82 -6.83 -3.91
C PHE A 45 11.68 -5.48 -4.63
N GLY A 46 11.27 -5.48 -5.90
CA GLY A 46 11.14 -4.24 -6.67
C GLY A 46 10.14 -3.26 -6.08
N ILE A 47 8.93 -3.73 -5.74
CA ILE A 47 7.86 -2.86 -5.21
C ILE A 47 8.21 -2.38 -3.79
N LEU A 48 8.83 -3.22 -2.97
CA LEU A 48 9.28 -2.82 -1.63
C LEU A 48 10.42 -1.81 -1.71
N SER A 49 11.35 -1.97 -2.65
CA SER A 49 12.42 -1.00 -2.90
C SER A 49 11.88 0.35 -3.38
N ASP A 50 10.84 0.36 -4.21
CA ASP A 50 10.13 1.58 -4.60
C ASP A 50 9.49 2.27 -3.38
N ILE A 51 8.79 1.51 -2.54
CA ILE A 51 8.17 2.02 -1.31
C ILE A 51 9.23 2.61 -0.38
N ASP A 52 10.35 1.90 -0.19
CA ASP A 52 11.45 2.36 0.65
C ASP A 52 12.07 3.66 0.10
N SER A 53 12.18 3.76 -1.22
CA SER A 53 12.68 4.94 -1.94
C SER A 53 11.71 6.13 -1.91
N LEU A 54 10.44 5.91 -1.58
CA LEU A 54 9.47 6.98 -1.35
C LEU A 54 9.47 7.46 0.10
N ILE A 55 9.71 6.55 1.06
CA ILE A 55 9.55 6.84 2.49
C ILE A 55 10.84 7.36 3.13
N PHE A 56 11.97 6.71 2.89
CA PHE A 56 13.18 6.87 3.70
C PHE A 56 14.26 7.85 3.20
N PRO A 57 14.40 8.20 1.91
CA PRO A 57 15.48 9.10 1.52
C PRO A 57 15.25 10.52 2.06
N SER A 58 16.32 11.30 2.17
CA SER A 58 16.27 12.69 2.65
C SER A 58 15.41 13.63 1.79
N SER A 59 15.13 13.23 0.55
CA SER A 59 14.24 13.92 -0.40
C SER A 59 12.78 13.44 -0.31
N SER A 60 12.46 12.56 0.64
CA SER A 60 11.10 12.06 0.84
C SER A 60 10.16 13.22 1.17
N PRO A 61 8.95 13.26 0.58
CA PRO A 61 7.92 14.23 0.95
C PRO A 61 7.33 13.96 2.35
N PHE A 62 7.67 12.83 2.97
CA PHE A 62 7.13 12.40 4.25
C PHE A 62 8.09 12.73 5.40
N VAL A 63 7.60 13.49 6.37
CA VAL A 63 8.25 13.75 7.65
C VAL A 63 8.13 12.53 8.57
N SER A 64 7.00 11.84 8.53
CA SER A 64 6.82 10.58 9.25
C SER A 64 5.96 9.62 8.47
N CYS A 65 6.37 8.36 8.39
CA CYS A 65 5.54 7.28 7.85
C CYS A 65 5.59 6.09 8.81
N VAL A 66 4.42 5.64 9.26
CA VAL A 66 4.28 4.46 10.11
C VAL A 66 3.40 3.44 9.41
N VAL A 67 3.87 2.20 9.34
CA VAL A 67 3.13 1.09 8.76
C VAL A 67 2.68 0.14 9.87
N ILE A 68 1.37 -0.05 10.00
CA ILE A 68 0.75 -0.82 11.08
C ILE A 68 -0.07 -1.96 10.50
N PHE A 69 0.09 -3.15 11.06
CA PHE A 69 -0.82 -4.26 10.80
C PHE A 69 -2.18 -4.00 11.46
N PHE A 70 -3.25 -4.09 10.68
CA PHE A 70 -4.61 -3.86 11.13
C PHE A 70 -5.51 -5.05 10.75
N PRO A 71 -6.12 -5.77 11.71
CA PRO A 71 -6.86 -6.99 11.42
C PRO A 71 -7.95 -6.79 10.35
N ARG A 72 -8.12 -7.78 9.45
CA ARG A 72 -9.11 -7.75 8.35
C ARG A 72 -10.52 -7.33 8.79
N LEU A 73 -10.97 -7.86 9.93
CA LEU A 73 -12.27 -7.54 10.53
C LEU A 73 -12.47 -6.04 10.81
N ALA A 74 -11.38 -5.29 11.00
CA ALA A 74 -11.41 -3.86 11.21
C ALA A 74 -11.05 -3.05 9.94
N ASN A 75 -10.57 -3.69 8.86
CA ASN A 75 -10.23 -3.06 7.59
C ASN A 75 -11.38 -3.08 6.55
N GLY A 76 -12.63 -3.12 7.05
CA GLY A 76 -13.84 -3.27 6.22
C GLY A 76 -13.94 -2.26 5.06
N PRO A 77 -13.70 -0.95 5.25
CA PRO A 77 -13.81 0.03 4.17
C PRO A 77 -12.84 -0.22 3.01
N ALA A 78 -11.58 -0.59 3.30
CA ALA A 78 -10.59 -0.86 2.26
C ALA A 78 -10.90 -2.17 1.51
N ASP A 79 -11.34 -3.21 2.23
CA ASP A 79 -11.75 -4.49 1.63
C ASP A 79 -13.00 -4.32 0.73
N LEU A 80 -13.99 -3.52 1.18
CA LEU A 80 -15.16 -3.17 0.39
C LEU A 80 -14.79 -2.42 -0.89
N LEU A 81 -13.89 -1.44 -0.82
CA LEU A 81 -13.42 -0.70 -1.99
C LEU A 81 -12.68 -1.62 -2.98
N ALA A 82 -11.81 -2.50 -2.50
CA ALA A 82 -11.11 -3.47 -3.34
C ALA A 82 -12.09 -4.42 -4.06
N LYS A 83 -13.09 -4.93 -3.34
CA LYS A 83 -14.15 -5.80 -3.90
C LYS A 83 -15.01 -5.07 -4.93
N ALA A 84 -15.35 -3.80 -4.69
CA ALA A 84 -16.13 -2.98 -5.61
C ALA A 84 -15.38 -2.72 -6.93
N GLN A 85 -14.07 -2.49 -6.87
CA GLN A 85 -13.26 -2.32 -8.09
C GLN A 85 -13.07 -3.63 -8.85
N LEU A 86 -12.94 -4.76 -8.15
CA LEU A 86 -12.89 -6.06 -8.80
C LEU A 86 -14.21 -6.39 -9.50
N SER A 87 -15.36 -6.12 -8.86
CA SER A 87 -16.67 -6.40 -9.45
C SER A 87 -16.98 -5.49 -10.64
N SER A 88 -16.60 -4.21 -10.58
CA SER A 88 -16.75 -3.30 -11.73
C SER A 88 -15.89 -3.74 -12.91
N HIS A 89 -14.64 -4.13 -12.68
CA HIS A 89 -13.74 -4.61 -13.74
C HIS A 89 -14.22 -5.92 -14.37
N LEU A 90 -14.77 -6.85 -13.57
CA LEU A 90 -15.35 -8.10 -14.08
C LEU A 90 -16.66 -7.87 -14.85
N ALA A 91 -17.49 -6.91 -14.43
CA ALA A 91 -18.72 -6.56 -15.12
C ALA A 91 -18.50 -5.84 -16.46
N VAL A 92 -17.36 -5.13 -16.60
CA VAL A 92 -16.95 -4.54 -17.87
C VAL A 92 -16.39 -5.62 -18.82
N ASN A 93 -15.61 -6.57 -18.30
CA ASN A 93 -15.04 -7.65 -19.11
C ASN A 93 -16.04 -8.75 -19.52
N SER A 94 -17.23 -8.84 -18.90
CA SER A 94 -18.28 -9.78 -19.31
C SER A 94 -19.24 -9.22 -20.37
N ARG A 95 -19.01 -7.98 -20.83
CA ARG A 95 -19.79 -7.30 -21.88
C ARG A 95 -19.04 -7.19 -23.21
N VAL A 96 -17.91 -7.88 -23.35
CA VAL A 96 -17.15 -8.08 -24.60
C VAL A 96 -17.22 -9.56 -24.95
#